data_AF-A0A2E8CU42-F1
#
_entry.id   AF-A0A2E8CU42-F1
#
_cell.length_a   1.000
_cell.length_b   1.000
_cell.length_c   1.000
_cell.angle_alpha   90.00
_cell.angle_beta   90.00
_cell.angle_gamma   90.00
#
_symmetry.space_group_name_H-M   'P 1'
#
loop_
_entity.id
_entity.type
_entity.pdbx_description
1 polymer ?
#
loop_
_entity_poly.entity_id
_entity_poly.type
_entity_poly.pdbx_seq_one_letter_code
_entity_poly.pdbx_strand_id
1 'polypeptide(L)'
;MILRLSNAGASLGSLAVALLFSACGDDFPDTKAEIGVEVGNISWPELIAFEKVALAAQTSAENRDRQGILDQRTEILEAGWAVSPGTTPENVPNHDRVHQLLGDLTKLVNGLAQSEMSDERLFALAEGLHPAAKTLIEVSGIAQKSTK
;
A
#
# COMPACT_ATOMS: atom_id res chain seq x y z
N MET A 1 0.69 3.66 58.71
CA MET A 1 1.90 4.51 58.76
C MET A 1 1.68 5.65 57.78
N ILE A 2 1.64 6.87 58.32
CA ILE A 2 1.30 8.13 57.67
C ILE A 2 2.50 8.64 56.86
N LEU A 3 2.28 9.29 55.72
CA LEU A 3 2.97 10.51 55.21
C LEU A 3 2.45 10.79 53.79
N ARG A 4 1.47 11.69 53.63
CA ARG A 4 1.57 13.16 53.45
C ARG A 4 1.95 13.59 52.03
N LEU A 5 0.97 14.24 51.39
CA LEU A 5 1.10 15.25 50.33
C LEU A 5 1.95 16.46 50.82
N SER A 6 2.74 17.02 49.89
CA SER A 6 3.12 18.44 49.72
C SER A 6 3.86 18.52 48.37
N ASN A 7 3.31 19.05 47.27
CA ASN A 7 3.05 20.45 46.89
C ASN A 7 4.31 21.35 46.80
N ALA A 8 4.65 21.77 45.57
CA ALA A 8 5.36 22.99 45.12
C ALA A 8 5.81 22.73 43.66
N GLY A 9 5.52 23.50 42.61
CA GLY A 9 5.34 24.95 42.53
C GLY A 9 6.61 25.59 41.97
N ALA A 10 6.47 26.30 40.84
CA ALA A 10 7.43 27.22 40.18
C ALA A 10 8.48 26.61 39.24
N SER A 11 9.01 27.30 38.22
CA SER A 11 8.64 28.44 37.37
C SER A 11 9.88 28.70 36.50
N LEU A 12 9.67 29.16 35.26
CA LEU A 12 10.56 30.01 34.45
C LEU A 12 12.04 29.60 34.21
N GLY A 13 12.34 29.41 32.92
CA GLY A 13 13.29 30.29 32.23
C GLY A 13 14.71 29.77 31.99
N SER A 14 15.30 30.29 30.91
CA SER A 14 16.71 30.22 30.49
C SER A 14 17.12 28.93 29.77
N LEU A 15 17.99 28.91 28.76
CA LEU A 15 18.71 29.94 28.01
C LEU A 15 19.13 29.27 26.68
N ALA A 16 19.35 30.08 25.65
CA ALA A 16 19.81 29.68 24.33
C ALA A 16 21.17 28.95 24.32
N VAL A 17 21.36 28.04 23.36
CA VAL A 17 22.66 27.82 22.70
C VAL A 17 22.42 27.75 21.20
N ALA A 18 22.81 28.83 20.52
CA ALA A 18 22.97 28.87 19.07
C ALA A 18 24.29 28.18 18.72
N LEU A 19 24.26 27.20 17.82
CA LEU A 19 25.45 26.73 17.11
C LEU A 19 25.35 27.19 15.66
N LEU A 20 26.00 28.33 15.41
CA LEU A 20 26.38 28.80 14.08
C LEU A 20 27.57 27.96 13.61
N PHE A 21 27.36 27.10 12.61
CA PHE A 21 28.44 26.72 11.70
C PHE A 21 28.19 27.40 10.36
N SER A 22 28.99 28.44 10.15
CA SER A 22 29.20 29.13 8.89
C SER A 22 30.20 28.34 8.05
N ALA A 23 29.83 27.99 6.82
CA ALA A 23 30.79 27.79 5.73
C ALA A 23 30.10 28.12 4.40
N CYS A 24 30.58 29.19 3.78
CA CYS A 24 30.23 29.69 2.45
C CYS A 24 30.40 28.64 1.35
N GLY A 25 29.44 28.64 0.42
CA GLY A 25 29.59 28.23 -0.96
C GLY A 25 28.55 28.97 -1.79
N ASP A 26 29.02 29.88 -2.65
CA ASP A 26 28.28 30.80 -3.49
C ASP A 26 27.41 30.15 -4.60
N ASP A 27 26.44 30.97 -5.03
CA ASP A 27 25.74 31.02 -6.34
C ASP A 27 24.37 30.31 -6.54
N PHE A 28 23.38 31.14 -6.90
CA PHE A 28 21.94 30.89 -7.14
C PHE A 28 21.65 30.09 -8.45
N PRO A 29 20.40 29.74 -8.85
CA PRO A 29 19.08 29.98 -8.27
C PRO A 29 18.20 28.71 -8.16
N ASP A 30 17.15 28.72 -7.34
CA ASP A 30 15.76 28.65 -7.83
C ASP A 30 14.81 28.64 -6.65
N THR A 31 13.93 29.63 -6.62
CA THR A 31 12.74 29.57 -5.79
C THR A 31 11.78 28.58 -6.44
N LYS A 32 12.00 27.28 -6.23
CA LYS A 32 10.87 26.37 -6.21
C LYS A 32 10.21 26.55 -4.86
N ALA A 33 9.23 27.46 -4.83
CA ALA A 33 8.04 27.20 -4.05
C ALA A 33 7.50 25.84 -4.52
N GLU A 34 8.01 24.75 -3.95
CA GLU A 34 7.25 23.52 -3.90
C GLU A 34 6.02 23.90 -3.09
N ILE A 35 4.95 24.17 -3.82
CA ILE A 35 3.60 24.01 -3.32
C ILE A 35 3.60 22.55 -2.88
N GLY A 36 3.94 22.33 -1.62
CA GLY A 36 3.71 21.09 -0.91
C GLY A 36 2.21 20.95 -0.87
N VAL A 37 1.64 20.49 -1.98
CA VAL A 37 0.48 19.63 -1.90
C VAL A 37 0.98 18.52 -1.01
N GLU A 38 0.61 18.57 0.26
CA GLU A 38 0.57 17.37 1.06
C GLU A 38 -0.35 16.43 0.30
N VAL A 39 0.23 15.67 -0.63
CA VAL A 39 -0.41 14.52 -1.23
C VAL A 39 -0.50 13.58 -0.04
N GLY A 40 -1.59 13.72 0.73
CA GLY A 40 -1.83 12.94 1.93
C GLY A 40 -1.58 11.49 1.55
N ASN A 41 -0.63 10.86 2.23
CA ASN A 41 -0.15 9.53 1.90
C ASN A 41 -1.35 8.59 1.72
N ILE A 42 -1.64 8.21 0.48
CA ILE A 42 -2.80 7.36 0.16
C ILE A 42 -2.51 6.00 0.78
N SER A 43 -3.37 5.59 1.70
CA SER A 43 -3.24 4.31 2.41
C SER A 43 -4.42 3.43 2.03
N TRP A 44 -4.12 2.29 1.41
CA TRP A 44 -5.09 1.25 1.08
C TRP A 44 -4.54 -0.11 1.53
N PRO A 45 -4.66 -0.43 2.83
CA PRO A 45 -3.99 -1.59 3.41
C PRO A 45 -4.46 -2.92 2.80
N GLU A 46 -5.73 -3.02 2.41
CA GLU A 46 -6.30 -4.20 1.75
C GLU A 46 -5.62 -4.46 0.40
N LEU A 47 -5.38 -3.41 -0.40
CA LEU A 47 -4.72 -3.55 -1.70
C LEU A 47 -3.25 -3.96 -1.56
N ILE A 48 -2.56 -3.46 -0.52
CA ILE A 48 -1.17 -3.85 -0.21
C ILE A 48 -1.10 -5.30 0.31
N ALA A 49 -2.07 -5.73 1.11
CA ALA A 49 -2.15 -7.13 1.54
C ALA A 49 -2.41 -8.06 0.35
N PHE A 50 -3.34 -7.68 -0.53
CA PHE A 50 -3.65 -8.44 -1.73
C PHE A 50 -2.47 -8.55 -2.70
N GLU A 51 -1.70 -7.49 -2.91
CA GLU A 51 -0.53 -7.51 -3.80
C GLU A 51 0.50 -8.58 -3.39
N LYS A 52 0.71 -8.77 -2.08
CA LYS A 52 1.66 -9.77 -1.56
C LYS A 52 1.23 -11.19 -1.86
N VAL A 53 -0.04 -11.52 -1.61
CA VAL A 53 -0.57 -12.87 -1.89
C VAL A 53 -0.69 -13.11 -3.39
N ALA A 54 -0.99 -12.06 -4.17
CA ALA A 54 -1.00 -12.13 -5.62
C ALA A 54 0.40 -12.40 -6.19
N LEU A 55 1.45 -11.82 -5.62
CA LEU A 55 2.84 -12.09 -6.01
C LEU A 55 3.24 -13.55 -5.73
N ALA A 56 2.83 -14.09 -4.58
CA ALA A 56 3.06 -15.49 -4.25
C ALA A 56 2.33 -16.42 -5.23
N ALA A 57 1.06 -16.13 -5.55
CA ALA A 57 0.28 -16.87 -6.53
C ALA A 57 0.91 -16.84 -7.94
N GLN A 58 1.39 -15.68 -8.38
CA GLN A 58 2.13 -15.54 -9.64
C GLN A 58 3.39 -16.41 -9.63
N THR A 59 4.17 -16.37 -8.55
CA THR A 59 5.39 -17.18 -8.40
C THR A 59 5.09 -18.68 -8.49
N SER A 60 4.01 -19.15 -7.85
CA SER A 60 3.58 -20.56 -7.98
C SER A 60 3.16 -20.90 -9.42
N ALA A 61 2.47 -20.00 -10.13
CA ALA A 61 2.06 -20.21 -11.50
C ALA A 61 3.24 -20.27 -12.49
N GLU A 62 4.24 -19.40 -12.32
CA GLU A 62 5.50 -19.41 -13.08
C GLU A 62 6.26 -20.73 -12.89
N ASN A 63 6.23 -21.28 -11.67
CA ASN A 63 6.83 -22.57 -11.33
C ASN A 63 5.96 -23.78 -11.70
N ARG A 64 4.78 -23.58 -12.31
CA ARG A 64 3.79 -24.62 -12.60
C ARG A 64 3.35 -25.42 -11.37
N ASP A 65 3.38 -24.77 -10.20
CA ASP A 65 2.99 -25.36 -8.92
C ASP A 65 1.48 -25.19 -8.68
N ARG A 66 0.70 -26.14 -9.20
CA ARG A 66 -0.75 -26.20 -9.01
C ARG A 66 -1.13 -26.27 -7.53
N GLN A 67 -0.43 -27.11 -6.77
CA GLN A 67 -0.79 -27.35 -5.38
C GLN A 67 -0.53 -26.11 -4.53
N GLY A 68 0.59 -25.40 -4.76
CA GLY A 68 0.88 -24.14 -4.07
C GLY A 68 -0.19 -23.07 -4.27
N ILE A 69 -0.75 -22.94 -5.49
CA ILE A 69 -1.86 -22.00 -5.74
C ILE A 69 -3.13 -22.45 -4.98
N LEU A 70 -3.42 -23.75 -4.95
CA LEU A 70 -4.60 -24.27 -4.27
C LEU A 70 -4.52 -24.18 -2.76
N ASP A 71 -3.33 -24.40 -2.18
CA ASP A 71 -3.09 -24.29 -0.74
C ASP A 71 -3.31 -22.85 -0.24
N GLN A 72 -2.98 -21.86 -1.08
CA GLN A 72 -3.15 -20.43 -0.79
C GLN A 72 -4.49 -19.88 -1.29
N ARG A 73 -5.32 -20.69 -1.94
CA ARG A 73 -6.52 -20.23 -2.66
C ARG A 73 -7.47 -19.44 -1.76
N THR A 74 -7.73 -19.93 -0.55
CA THR A 74 -8.61 -19.25 0.40
C THR A 74 -8.08 -17.85 0.74
N GLU A 75 -6.77 -17.74 1.04
CA GLU A 75 -6.13 -16.47 1.35
C GLU A 75 -6.18 -15.49 0.17
N ILE A 76 -5.93 -15.99 -1.05
CA ILE A 76 -6.04 -15.20 -2.28
C ILE A 76 -7.46 -14.65 -2.46
N LEU A 77 -8.48 -15.48 -2.25
CA LEU A 77 -9.89 -15.09 -2.39
C LEU A 77 -10.29 -14.07 -1.34
N GLU A 78 -9.95 -14.31 -0.07
CA GLU A 78 -10.26 -13.40 1.04
C GLU A 78 -9.59 -12.04 0.85
N ALA A 79 -8.29 -12.00 0.52
CA ALA A 79 -7.58 -10.76 0.26
C ALA A 79 -8.12 -10.05 -1.00
N GLY A 80 -8.43 -10.81 -2.05
CA GLY A 80 -8.99 -10.25 -3.29
C GLY A 80 -10.36 -9.61 -3.10
N TRP A 81 -11.25 -10.23 -2.31
CA TRP A 81 -12.56 -9.65 -2.01
C TRP A 81 -12.52 -8.50 -0.99
N ALA A 82 -11.47 -8.41 -0.16
CA ALA A 82 -11.27 -7.26 0.72
C ALA A 82 -10.96 -5.96 -0.05
N VAL A 83 -10.34 -6.08 -1.24
CA VAL A 83 -10.15 -4.95 -2.15
C VAL A 83 -11.46 -4.67 -2.89
N SER A 84 -12.22 -3.71 -2.37
CA SER A 84 -13.57 -3.41 -2.86
C SER A 84 -13.80 -1.91 -3.01
N PRO A 85 -14.86 -1.49 -3.72
CA PRO A 85 -15.22 -0.07 -3.78
C PRO A 85 -15.43 0.54 -2.39
N GLY A 86 -15.89 -0.24 -1.40
CA GLY A 86 -16.10 0.24 -0.03
C GLY A 86 -14.83 0.46 0.77
N THR A 87 -13.68 -0.09 0.34
CA THR A 87 -12.37 0.11 0.96
C THR A 87 -11.49 1.08 0.16
N THR A 88 -12.01 1.63 -0.95
CA THR A 88 -11.27 2.60 -1.77
C THR A 88 -11.11 3.93 -1.02
N PRO A 89 -9.89 4.46 -0.85
CA PRO A 89 -9.68 5.74 -0.19
C PRO A 89 -10.35 6.89 -0.94
N GLU A 90 -10.94 7.86 -0.24
CA GLU A 90 -11.64 8.99 -0.87
C GLU A 90 -10.72 9.88 -1.72
N ASN A 91 -9.42 9.91 -1.38
CA ASN A 91 -8.42 10.75 -2.01
C ASN A 91 -7.68 10.10 -3.19
N VAL A 92 -8.17 8.98 -3.74
CA VAL A 92 -7.59 8.43 -4.98
C VAL A 92 -7.80 9.40 -6.17
N PRO A 93 -6.77 9.61 -7.01
CA PRO A 93 -6.79 10.64 -8.05
C PRO A 93 -7.69 10.32 -9.24
N ASN A 94 -8.00 9.05 -9.50
CA ASN A 94 -8.78 8.61 -10.66
C ASN A 94 -9.81 7.53 -10.29
N HIS A 95 -10.91 7.97 -9.67
CA HIS A 95 -12.00 7.10 -9.20
C HIS A 95 -12.59 6.21 -10.30
N ASP A 96 -12.85 6.75 -11.49
CA ASP A 96 -13.43 5.98 -12.60
C ASP A 96 -12.50 4.84 -13.05
N ARG A 97 -11.20 5.12 -13.18
CA ARG A 97 -10.22 4.11 -13.56
C ARG A 97 -10.03 3.07 -12.46
N VAL A 98 -9.99 3.49 -11.20
CA VAL A 98 -9.94 2.56 -10.06
C VAL A 98 -11.16 1.65 -10.07
N HIS A 99 -12.36 2.20 -10.26
CA HIS A 99 -13.60 1.41 -10.32
C HIS A 99 -13.60 0.37 -11.44
N GLN A 100 -13.12 0.75 -12.63
CA GLN A 100 -12.96 -0.19 -13.74
C GLN A 100 -12.01 -1.34 -13.36
N LEU A 101 -10.84 -1.02 -12.81
CA LEU A 101 -9.82 -2.00 -12.43
C LEU A 101 -10.29 -2.91 -11.30
N LEU A 102 -11.08 -2.41 -10.35
CA LEU A 102 -11.73 -3.23 -9.32
C LEU A 102 -12.71 -4.23 -9.94
N GLY A 103 -13.43 -3.84 -10.99
CA GLY A 103 -14.28 -4.76 -11.75
C GLY A 103 -13.48 -5.87 -12.43
N ASP A 104 -12.31 -5.56 -12.98
CA ASP A 104 -11.44 -6.55 -13.62
C ASP A 104 -10.77 -7.47 -12.59
N LEU A 105 -10.31 -6.92 -11.46
CA LEU A 105 -9.83 -7.71 -10.32
C LEU A 105 -10.90 -8.69 -9.82
N THR A 106 -12.14 -8.20 -9.66
CA THR A 106 -13.27 -9.04 -9.23
C THR A 106 -13.50 -10.23 -10.16
N LYS A 107 -13.36 -10.05 -11.48
CA LYS A 107 -13.48 -11.15 -12.46
C LYS A 107 -12.37 -12.19 -12.28
N LEU A 108 -11.14 -11.75 -12.02
CA LEU A 108 -10.01 -12.66 -11.79
C LEU A 108 -10.21 -13.48 -10.51
N VAL A 109 -10.54 -12.82 -9.40
CA VAL A 109 -10.78 -13.46 -8.09
C VAL A 109 -11.97 -14.44 -8.19
N ASN A 110 -13.08 -14.03 -8.82
CA ASN A 110 -14.22 -14.93 -9.02
C ASN A 110 -13.91 -16.08 -9.99
N GLY A 111 -13.00 -15.88 -10.95
CA GLY A 111 -12.46 -16.95 -11.78
C GLY A 111 -11.75 -18.01 -10.93
N LEU A 112 -10.93 -17.58 -9.98
CA LEU A 112 -10.22 -18.45 -9.02
C LEU A 112 -11.16 -19.14 -8.03
N ALA A 113 -12.37 -18.64 -7.80
CA ALA A 113 -13.36 -19.27 -6.92
C ALA A 113 -14.05 -20.49 -7.54
N GLN A 114 -13.85 -20.77 -8.84
CA GLN A 114 -14.49 -21.92 -9.52
C GLN A 114 -13.91 -23.26 -9.05
N SER A 115 -14.74 -24.17 -8.52
CA SER A 115 -14.29 -25.41 -7.87
C SER A 115 -13.46 -26.31 -8.79
N GLU A 116 -13.79 -26.39 -10.07
CA GLU A 116 -13.07 -27.16 -11.07
C GLU A 116 -12.56 -26.24 -12.20
N MET A 117 -11.26 -26.29 -12.45
CA MET A 117 -10.62 -25.62 -13.57
C MET A 117 -9.38 -26.39 -14.03
N SER A 118 -9.02 -26.24 -15.31
CA SER A 118 -7.78 -26.79 -15.83
C SER A 118 -6.57 -26.04 -15.28
N ASP A 119 -5.41 -26.70 -15.31
CA ASP A 119 -4.16 -26.13 -14.82
C ASP A 119 -3.77 -24.89 -15.63
N GLU A 120 -3.96 -24.90 -16.95
CA GLU A 120 -3.69 -23.73 -17.80
C GLU A 120 -4.52 -22.52 -17.37
N ARG A 121 -5.80 -22.75 -17.01
CA ARG A 121 -6.67 -21.67 -16.56
C ARG A 121 -6.32 -21.21 -15.15
N LEU A 122 -5.97 -22.13 -14.26
CA LEU A 122 -5.51 -21.79 -12.90
C LEU A 122 -4.26 -20.92 -12.96
N PHE A 123 -3.27 -21.32 -13.77
CA PHE A 123 -2.04 -20.57 -13.93
C PHE A 123 -2.28 -19.20 -14.57
N ALA A 124 -3.08 -19.13 -15.64
CA ALA A 124 -3.40 -17.85 -16.27
C ALA A 124 -4.11 -16.87 -15.32
N LEU A 125 -5.02 -17.37 -14.47
CA LEU A 125 -5.69 -16.54 -13.48
C LEU A 125 -4.72 -16.05 -12.39
N ALA A 126 -3.88 -16.94 -11.87
CA ALA A 126 -2.89 -16.60 -10.84
C ALA A 126 -1.81 -15.62 -11.36
N GLU A 127 -1.31 -15.82 -12.59
CA GLU A 127 -0.40 -14.90 -13.27
C GLU A 127 -1.01 -13.51 -13.47
N GLY A 128 -2.34 -13.43 -13.62
CA GLY A 128 -3.08 -12.18 -13.82
C GLY A 128 -3.30 -11.34 -12.56
N LEU A 129 -3.23 -11.93 -11.35
CA LEU A 129 -3.54 -11.23 -10.10
C LEU A 129 -2.53 -10.13 -9.77
N HIS A 130 -1.24 -10.45 -9.80
CA HIS A 130 -0.20 -9.51 -9.39
C HIS A 130 -0.11 -8.27 -10.32
N PRO A 131 -0.17 -8.43 -11.66
CA PRO A 131 -0.27 -7.28 -12.57
C PRO A 131 -1.50 -6.41 -12.28
N ALA A 132 -2.66 -7.01 -12.02
CA ALA A 132 -3.88 -6.25 -11.68
C ALA A 132 -3.71 -5.44 -10.38
N ALA A 133 -3.13 -6.04 -9.34
CA ALA A 133 -2.82 -5.36 -8.09
C ALA A 133 -1.84 -4.20 -8.29
N LYS A 134 -0.76 -4.41 -9.06
CA LYS A 134 0.22 -3.37 -9.38
C LYS A 134 -0.41 -2.19 -10.12
N THR A 135 -1.21 -2.45 -11.14
CA THR A 135 -1.91 -1.38 -11.87
C THR A 135 -2.87 -0.61 -10.96
N LEU A 136 -3.57 -1.29 -10.05
CA LEU A 136 -4.40 -0.61 -9.04
C LEU A 136 -3.57 0.27 -8.10
N ILE A 137 -2.42 -0.19 -7.65
CA ILE A 137 -1.50 0.58 -6.79
C ILE A 137 -1.00 1.83 -7.52
N GLU A 138 -0.55 1.67 -8.77
CA GLU A 138 -0.07 2.77 -9.61
C GLU A 138 -1.16 3.83 -9.83
N VAL A 139 -2.37 3.40 -10.23
CA VAL A 139 -3.48 4.31 -10.52
C VAL A 139 -4.05 4.96 -9.26
N SER A 140 -4.06 4.25 -8.13
CA SER A 140 -4.51 4.80 -6.85
C SER A 140 -3.52 5.80 -6.25
N GLY A 141 -2.29 5.89 -6.77
CA GLY A 141 -1.27 6.83 -6.29
C GLY A 141 -0.66 6.43 -4.95
N ILE A 142 -0.80 5.17 -4.54
CA ILE A 142 -0.12 4.67 -3.35
C ILE A 142 1.39 4.65 -3.64
N ALA A 143 2.15 5.44 -2.89
CA ALA A 143 3.59 5.47 -3.01
C ALA A 143 4.19 4.15 -2.50
N GLN A 144 4.52 3.23 -3.41
CA GLN A 144 5.38 2.11 -3.05
C GLN A 144 6.78 2.68 -2.78
N LYS A 145 7.29 2.50 -1.55
CA LYS A 145 8.73 2.71 -1.31
C LYS A 145 9.46 1.65 -2.13
N SER A 146 9.94 2.03 -3.32
CA SER A 146 10.87 1.22 -4.09
C SER A 146 12.13 1.02 -3.24
N THR A 147 12.20 -0.12 -2.53
CA THR A 147 13.46 -0.63 -2.01
C THR A 147 14.29 -1.05 -3.21
N LYS A 148 15.13 -0.12 -3.65
CA LYS A 148 16.22 -0.33 -4.61
C LYS A 148 17.36 -1.07 -3.95
#